data_AF-A0A519UG00-F1
#
_entry.id   AF-A0A519UG00-F1
#
_cell.length_a   1.000
_cell.length_b   1.000
_cell.length_c   1.000
_cell.angle_alpha   90.00
_cell.angle_beta   90.00
_cell.angle_gamma   90.00
#
_symmetry.space_group_name_H-M   'P 1'
#
loop_
_entity.id
_entity.type
_entity.pdbx_description
1 polymer ?
#
loop_
_entity_poly.entity_id
_entity_poly.type
_entity_poly.pdbx_seq_one_letter_code
_entity_poly.pdbx_strand_id
1 'polypeptide(L)'
;MNALTPRFGLALLAVATTVGRPALAQQKALVNTAASTHAKLRSVDMGSVQWTTGFWAERFAVCQQSMIPTMWALYHSDRNHAFKNFEIAAGQAQGE
;
A
#
# COMPACT_ATOMS: atom_id res chain seq x y z
N MET A 1 27.90 -7.12 -54.10
CA MET A 1 28.30 -6.95 -52.69
C MET A 1 27.64 -5.70 -52.16
N ASN A 2 26.65 -5.82 -51.28
CA ASN A 2 26.27 -4.78 -50.32
C ASN A 2 25.32 -5.44 -49.31
N ALA A 3 25.92 -5.93 -48.23
CA ALA A 3 25.21 -6.52 -47.11
C ALA A 3 24.42 -5.43 -46.39
N LEU A 4 23.08 -5.46 -46.52
CA LEU A 4 22.20 -4.74 -45.60
C LEU A 4 22.47 -5.26 -44.19
N THR A 5 23.04 -4.39 -43.37
CA THR A 5 23.47 -4.68 -42.01
C THR A 5 22.26 -4.94 -41.09
N PRO A 6 22.25 -6.03 -40.30
CA PRO A 6 21.10 -6.43 -39.47
C PRO A 6 20.94 -5.57 -38.19
N ARG A 7 21.79 -4.54 -38.01
CA ARG A 7 21.88 -3.75 -36.77
C ARG A 7 20.73 -2.78 -36.54
N PHE A 8 20.05 -2.32 -37.61
CA PHE A 8 18.90 -1.43 -37.50
C PHE A 8 17.60 -2.17 -37.12
N GLY A 9 17.45 -3.44 -37.51
CA GLY A 9 16.27 -4.24 -37.17
C GLY A 9 16.18 -4.62 -35.69
N LEU A 10 17.34 -4.85 -35.04
CA LEU A 10 17.40 -5.23 -33.62
C LEU A 10 17.05 -4.06 -32.69
N ALA A 11 17.45 -2.83 -33.05
CA ALA A 11 17.16 -1.63 -32.27
C ALA A 11 15.66 -1.28 -32.29
N LEU A 12 14.97 -1.52 -33.42
CA LEU A 12 13.53 -1.28 -33.54
C LEU A 12 12.70 -2.28 -32.72
N LEU A 13 13.15 -3.53 -32.63
CA LEU A 13 12.47 -4.59 -31.87
C LEU A 13 12.59 -4.39 -30.34
N ALA A 14 13.70 -3.79 -29.87
CA ALA A 14 13.89 -3.48 -28.45
C ALA A 14 13.01 -2.31 -27.96
N VAL A 15 12.64 -1.38 -28.85
CA VAL A 15 11.73 -0.26 -28.53
C VAL A 15 10.26 -0.71 -28.54
N ALA A 16 9.90 -1.72 -29.33
CA ALA A 16 8.53 -2.24 -29.40
C ALA A 16 8.06 -2.95 -28.12
N THR A 17 8.97 -3.45 -27.27
CA THR A 17 8.60 -4.17 -26.03
C THR A 17 8.31 -3.26 -24.84
N THR A 18 8.57 -1.95 -24.92
CA THR A 18 8.30 -1.00 -23.82
C THR A 18 6.95 -0.29 -23.93
N VAL A 19 6.28 -0.37 -25.09
CA VAL A 19 5.05 0.42 -25.38
C VAL A 19 3.77 -0.23 -24.82
N GLY A 20 3.84 -1.45 -24.29
CA GLY A 20 2.66 -2.24 -23.93
C GLY A 20 2.55 -2.68 -22.48
N ARG A 21 3.27 -2.07 -21.52
CA ARG A 21 3.03 -2.39 -20.11
C ARG A 21 1.65 -1.80 -19.74
N PRO A 22 0.62 -2.62 -19.46
CA PRO A 22 -0.58 -2.07 -18.85
C PRO A 22 -0.12 -1.39 -17.57
N ALA A 23 -0.54 -0.14 -17.36
CA ALA A 23 -0.23 0.57 -16.15
C ALA A 23 -0.73 -0.31 -14.98
N LEU A 24 0.19 -0.93 -14.25
CA LEU A 24 -0.10 -1.64 -12.98
C LEU A 24 -0.47 -0.64 -11.87
N ALA A 25 -0.90 0.57 -12.23
CA ALA A 25 -1.43 1.55 -11.32
C ALA A 25 -2.82 1.07 -10.86
N GLN A 26 -3.14 1.26 -9.58
CA GLN A 26 -4.45 0.99 -8.98
C GLN A 26 -4.74 -0.48 -8.63
N GLN A 27 -3.72 -1.33 -8.46
CA GLN A 27 -3.88 -2.68 -7.89
C GLN A 27 -3.78 -2.72 -6.35
N LYS A 28 -3.24 -1.66 -5.74
CA LYS A 28 -2.95 -1.52 -4.31
C LYS A 28 -3.87 -0.49 -3.65
N ALA A 29 -5.06 -0.31 -4.19
CA ALA A 29 -6.11 0.45 -3.53
C ALA A 29 -6.49 -0.20 -2.20
N LEU A 30 -6.99 0.61 -1.25
CA LEU A 30 -7.52 0.11 0.03
C LEU A 30 -8.57 -0.99 -0.18
N VAL A 31 -9.46 -0.78 -1.16
CA VAL A 31 -10.41 -1.76 -1.65
C VAL A 31 -10.18 -1.92 -3.15
N ASN A 32 -9.65 -3.08 -3.55
CA ASN A 32 -9.36 -3.36 -4.96
C ASN A 32 -10.58 -3.98 -5.64
N THR A 33 -11.28 -3.18 -6.45
CA THR A 33 -12.46 -3.59 -7.23
C THR A 33 -12.11 -3.94 -8.69
N ALA A 34 -10.84 -4.19 -9.01
CA ALA A 34 -10.41 -4.42 -10.40
C ALA A 34 -11.08 -5.63 -11.07
N ALA A 35 -11.46 -6.66 -10.28
CA ALA A 35 -12.16 -7.85 -10.77
C ALA A 35 -13.70 -7.73 -10.71
N SER A 36 -14.25 -6.61 -10.22
CA SER A 36 -15.69 -6.45 -10.06
C SER A 36 -16.36 -6.06 -11.39
N THR A 37 -17.15 -6.98 -11.96
CA THR A 37 -17.81 -6.82 -13.27
C THR A 37 -18.70 -5.59 -13.41
N HIS A 38 -19.25 -5.09 -12.29
CA HIS A 38 -20.16 -3.93 -12.27
C HIS A 38 -19.51 -2.65 -11.74
N ALA A 39 -18.24 -2.68 -11.33
CA ALA A 39 -17.57 -1.50 -10.80
C ALA A 39 -17.16 -0.55 -11.93
N LYS A 40 -17.79 0.62 -11.97
CA LYS A 40 -17.51 1.67 -12.98
C LYS A 40 -16.33 2.56 -12.62
N LEU A 41 -16.02 2.67 -11.32
CA LEU A 41 -14.93 3.49 -10.78
C LEU A 41 -13.99 2.63 -9.94
N ARG A 42 -12.72 3.03 -9.89
CA ARG A 42 -11.67 2.38 -9.10
C ARG A 42 -11.03 3.38 -8.18
N SER A 43 -10.76 2.97 -6.95
CA SER A 43 -9.98 3.76 -6.00
C SER A 43 -8.53 3.89 -6.46
N VAL A 44 -7.88 4.96 -6.02
CA VAL A 44 -6.43 5.15 -6.19
C VAL A 44 -5.65 4.22 -5.26
N ASP A 45 -4.38 3.98 -5.56
CA ASP A 45 -3.50 3.20 -4.68
C ASP A 45 -3.33 3.88 -3.33
N MET A 46 -3.27 3.11 -2.24
CA MET A 46 -3.21 3.65 -0.88
C MET A 46 -2.07 4.67 -0.67
N GLY A 47 -0.90 4.44 -1.29
CA GLY A 47 0.26 5.31 -1.17
C GLY A 47 0.35 6.43 -2.21
N SER A 48 -0.62 6.57 -3.10
CA SER A 48 -0.55 7.53 -4.22
C SER A 48 -0.96 8.96 -3.85
N VAL A 49 -1.57 9.16 -2.67
CA VAL A 49 -2.07 10.45 -2.19
C VAL A 49 -1.34 10.83 -0.91
N GLN A 50 -0.91 12.09 -0.83
CA GLN A 50 -0.27 12.66 0.35
C GLN A 50 -0.96 13.97 0.74
N TRP A 51 -1.34 14.10 2.00
CA TRP A 51 -1.82 15.36 2.57
C TRP A 51 -0.62 16.22 2.91
N THR A 52 -0.42 17.32 2.17
CA THR A 52 0.76 18.18 2.33
C THR A 52 0.52 19.31 3.31
N THR A 53 -0.62 20.00 3.21
CA THR A 53 -0.94 21.19 4.03
C THR A 53 -2.44 21.27 4.33
N GLY A 54 -2.79 22.11 5.31
CA GLY A 54 -4.18 22.41 5.66
C GLY A 54 -4.83 21.37 6.57
N PHE A 55 -6.15 21.45 6.69
CA PHE A 55 -6.92 20.72 7.69
C PHE A 55 -6.62 19.21 7.75
N TRP A 56 -6.65 18.52 6.60
CA TRP A 56 -6.45 17.07 6.57
C TRP A 56 -5.01 16.65 6.85
N ALA A 57 -4.03 17.49 6.51
CA ALA A 57 -2.63 17.24 6.87
C ALA A 57 -2.45 17.31 8.40
N GLU A 58 -3.07 18.31 9.06
CA GLU A 58 -3.04 18.45 10.51
C GLU A 58 -3.72 17.26 11.22
N ARG A 59 -4.91 16.85 10.75
CA ARG A 59 -5.60 15.68 11.31
C ARG A 59 -4.81 14.39 11.12
N PHE A 60 -4.19 14.21 9.96
CA PHE A 60 -3.34 13.05 9.68
C PHE A 60 -2.10 13.03 10.60
N ALA A 61 -1.46 14.18 10.81
CA ALA A 61 -0.34 14.32 11.74
C ALA A 61 -0.73 13.95 13.18
N VAL A 62 -1.89 14.41 13.67
CA VAL A 62 -2.39 14.03 15.01
C VAL A 62 -2.59 12.51 15.12
N CYS A 63 -3.19 11.88 14.10
CA CYS A 63 -3.36 10.43 14.11
C CYS A 63 -2.01 9.69 14.19
N GLN A 64 -1.05 10.08 13.35
CA GLN A 64 0.26 9.44 13.29
C GLN A 64 1.10 9.68 14.56
N GLN A 65 1.17 10.91 15.03
CA GLN A 65 2.13 11.34 16.06
C GLN A 65 1.60 11.15 17.48
N SER A 66 0.28 11.15 17.68
CA SER A 66 -0.32 11.06 19.00
C SER A 66 -1.22 9.84 19.14
N MET A 67 -2.19 9.64 18.24
CA MET A 67 -3.21 8.61 18.42
C MET A 67 -2.62 7.19 18.42
N ILE A 68 -1.84 6.84 17.39
CA ILE A 68 -1.25 5.50 17.28
C ILE A 68 -0.27 5.20 18.44
N PRO A 69 0.68 6.09 18.80
CA PRO A 69 1.56 5.84 19.94
C PRO A 69 0.83 5.74 21.27
N THR A 70 -0.19 6.57 21.49
CA THR A 70 -1.00 6.52 22.72
C THR A 70 -1.74 5.19 22.81
N MET A 71 -2.38 4.75 21.73
CA MET A 71 -3.08 3.47 21.69
C MET A 71 -2.13 2.29 21.93
N TRP A 72 -0.93 2.33 21.33
CA TRP A 72 0.10 1.33 21.55
C TRP A 72 0.52 1.25 23.02
N ALA A 73 0.81 2.39 23.64
CA ALA A 73 1.16 2.46 25.07
C ALA A 73 0.01 1.97 25.95
N LEU A 74 -1.24 2.29 25.61
CA LEU A 74 -2.41 1.80 26.34
C LEU A 74 -2.54 0.28 26.27
N TYR A 75 -2.36 -0.33 25.09
CA TYR A 75 -2.45 -1.79 24.92
C TYR A 75 -1.39 -2.56 25.71
N HIS A 76 -0.26 -1.93 26.03
CA HIS A 76 0.82 -2.50 26.86
C HIS A 76 0.77 -2.04 28.31
N SER A 77 -0.25 -1.28 28.70
CA SER A 77 -0.40 -0.84 30.09
C SER A 77 -1.14 -1.89 30.90
N ASP A 78 -0.84 -1.97 32.20
CA ASP A 78 -1.51 -2.88 33.14
C ASP A 78 -3.02 -2.60 33.30
N ARG A 79 -3.51 -1.47 32.79
CA ARG A 79 -4.92 -1.07 32.82
C ARG A 79 -5.74 -1.66 31.67
N ASN A 80 -5.08 -2.20 30.65
CA ASN A 80 -5.74 -2.72 29.47
C ASN A 80 -5.18 -4.11 29.14
N HIS A 81 -6.01 -5.13 29.30
CA HIS A 81 -5.62 -6.52 29.04
C HIS A 81 -5.63 -6.88 27.54
N ALA A 82 -5.82 -5.93 26.61
CA ALA A 82 -5.94 -6.23 25.17
C ALA A 82 -4.73 -7.01 24.62
N PHE A 83 -3.50 -6.58 24.91
CA PHE A 83 -2.31 -7.33 24.50
C PHE A 83 -2.14 -8.62 25.33
N LYS A 84 -2.39 -8.53 26.65
CA LYS A 84 -2.29 -9.66 27.57
C LYS A 84 -3.19 -10.84 27.20
N ASN A 85 -4.39 -10.57 26.66
CA ASN A 85 -5.31 -11.58 26.17
C ASN A 85 -4.69 -12.43 25.05
N PHE A 86 -3.87 -11.84 24.18
CA PHE A 86 -3.14 -12.59 23.17
C PHE A 86 -1.99 -13.41 23.77
N GLU A 87 -1.29 -12.90 24.78
CA GLU A 87 -0.28 -13.68 25.51
C GLU A 87 -0.90 -14.90 26.20
N ILE A 88 -2.07 -14.75 26.84
CA ILE A 88 -2.81 -15.84 27.46
C ILE A 88 -3.25 -16.86 26.40
N ALA A 89 -3.83 -16.40 25.29
CA ALA A 89 -4.24 -17.27 24.18
C ALA A 89 -3.05 -18.02 23.54
N ALA A 90 -1.86 -17.42 23.56
CA ALA A 90 -0.62 -18.04 23.12
C ALA A 90 0.03 -18.97 24.18
N GLY A 91 -0.54 -19.07 25.38
CA GLY A 91 0.01 -19.83 26.50
C GLY A 91 1.27 -19.22 27.14
N GLN A 92 1.54 -17.94 26.88
CA GLN A 92 2.71 -17.21 27.39
C GLN A 92 2.44 -16.50 28.72
N ALA A 93 1.18 -16.41 29.15
CA ALA A 93 0.80 -15.85 30.43
C ALA A 93 -0.41 -16.59 31.02
N GLN A 94 -0.53 -16.60 32.35
CA GLN A 94 -1.72 -17.06 33.04
C GLN A 94 -2.75 -15.94 33.08
N GLY A 95 -4.01 -16.25 32.77
CA GLY A 95 -5.11 -15.30 32.91
C GLY A 95 -5.43 -15.03 34.38
N GLU A 96 -5.82 -13.79 34.66
CA GLU A 96 -6.41 -13.37 35.94
C GLU A 96 -7.91 -13.62 35.97
#